data_AF-A0A2J6I5C0-F1
#
_entry.id   AF-A0A2J6I5C0-F1
#
_cell.length_a   1.000
_cell.length_b   1.000
_cell.length_c   1.000
_cell.angle_alpha   90.00
_cell.angle_beta   90.00
_cell.angle_gamma   90.00
#
_symmetry.space_group_name_H-M   'P 1'
#
loop_
_entity.id
_entity.type
_entity.pdbx_description
1 polymer ?
#
loop_
_entity_poly.entity_id
_entity_poly.type
_entity_poly.pdbx_seq_one_letter_code
_entity_poly.pdbx_strand_id
1 'polypeptide(L)'
;MYIHTPGNSEGYFYDYNWGNGQGTDFNGYPFLTLPNGVLSDWLNNAHETFHIFQYNANAPGFAYSGDSQWYIEASANWFAAKQNITADRAFVEAESLVRLPHIPLWLSYDNFPSSYPSNWQRYVHQYALALLLYYFTEEAGISEDIITSGMYSGTEEMPQEYMFNLIGASDYRQYFIDWAAHMTNNFDFISADQAATNLNEWNNYADPLDDNEYIAVYNDEGSDGWFSPEEDETTNAWSFNTVKILNSNAKTYTFEINGGPSGSYGDDAYFQGKVIVQNSNDGASFYDLNMTNDLEGSLSLDVSDQDTTLYFIICSMPEVFQDNNGDFQKFPYEMKISVDNATEIAEIESSLSRQEIARYNIMGQKIDKNTAGLQIILFDDGTTKKVFSKGIF
;
A
#
# COMPACT_ATOMS: atom_id res chain seq x y z
N MET A 1 26.44 15.86 -23.34
CA MET A 1 26.65 16.24 -21.94
C MET A 1 27.51 17.50 -21.89
N TYR A 2 27.05 18.53 -21.19
CA TYR A 2 27.80 19.74 -20.90
C TYR A 2 28.13 19.79 -19.41
N ILE A 3 29.36 20.16 -19.08
CA ILE A 3 29.82 20.27 -17.68
C ILE A 3 29.99 21.75 -17.36
N HIS A 4 29.50 22.17 -16.20
CA HIS A 4 29.56 23.58 -15.79
C HIS A 4 30.04 23.75 -14.34
N THR A 5 30.47 24.97 -14.00
CA THR A 5 30.84 25.34 -12.63
C THR A 5 29.70 26.18 -12.04
N PRO A 6 28.96 25.67 -11.04
CA PRO A 6 27.87 26.41 -10.40
C PRO A 6 28.30 27.80 -9.93
N GLY A 7 27.44 28.80 -10.18
CA GLY A 7 27.65 30.17 -9.71
C GLY A 7 28.79 30.94 -10.40
N ASN A 8 29.42 30.39 -11.44
CA ASN A 8 30.42 31.12 -12.21
C ASN A 8 29.75 32.17 -13.10
N SER A 9 29.81 33.45 -12.71
CA SER A 9 29.20 34.58 -13.44
C SER A 9 29.73 34.83 -14.84
N GLU A 10 30.84 34.21 -15.22
CA GLU A 10 31.42 34.27 -16.57
C GLU A 10 31.09 33.02 -17.41
N GLY A 11 30.38 32.04 -16.84
CA GLY A 11 30.01 30.80 -17.50
C GLY A 11 28.79 30.94 -18.41
N TYR A 12 28.78 30.22 -19.53
CA TYR A 12 27.65 30.18 -20.47
C TYR A 12 26.31 29.83 -19.79
N PHE A 13 26.34 29.02 -18.73
CA PHE A 13 25.17 28.54 -18.02
C PHE A 13 24.71 29.44 -16.85
N TYR A 14 25.42 30.55 -16.57
CA TYR A 14 25.15 31.39 -15.40
C TYR A 14 23.78 32.05 -15.42
N ASP A 15 23.45 32.72 -16.53
CA ASP A 15 22.18 33.44 -16.67
C ASP A 15 20.96 32.50 -16.70
N TYR A 16 21.22 31.21 -16.87
CA TYR A 16 20.19 30.17 -16.89
C TYR A 16 19.98 29.51 -15.52
N ASN A 17 20.88 29.74 -14.55
CA ASN A 17 20.86 29.13 -13.22
C ASN A 17 20.69 27.60 -13.25
N TRP A 18 21.32 26.93 -14.21
CA TRP A 18 21.16 25.49 -14.41
C TRP A 18 21.94 24.69 -13.36
N GLY A 19 21.28 23.71 -12.74
CA GLY A 19 21.86 22.68 -11.89
C GLY A 19 22.16 21.42 -12.70
N ASN A 20 21.67 20.26 -12.25
CA ASN A 20 21.40 19.18 -13.19
C ASN A 20 20.24 19.61 -14.10
N GLY A 21 20.24 19.18 -15.36
CA GLY A 21 19.11 19.48 -16.23
C GLY A 21 19.26 18.97 -17.64
N GLN A 22 18.13 18.82 -18.31
CA GLN A 22 18.03 18.33 -19.69
C GLN A 22 17.42 19.40 -20.59
N GLY A 23 17.76 19.33 -21.88
CA GLY A 23 17.17 20.22 -22.88
C GLY A 23 17.47 19.73 -24.29
N THR A 24 16.96 20.43 -25.30
CA THR A 24 17.31 20.18 -26.70
C THR A 24 18.19 21.28 -27.25
N ASP A 25 19.19 20.88 -28.03
CA ASP A 25 19.96 21.83 -28.83
C ASP A 25 19.10 22.42 -29.97
N PHE A 26 19.69 23.33 -30.74
CA PHE A 26 19.00 23.99 -31.86
C PHE A 26 18.58 23.02 -32.99
N ASN A 27 19.07 21.77 -32.99
CA ASN A 27 18.69 20.72 -33.94
C ASN A 27 17.67 19.75 -33.36
N GLY A 28 17.23 19.92 -32.10
CA GLY A 28 16.32 19.01 -31.42
C GLY A 28 16.99 17.78 -30.82
N TYR A 29 18.32 17.74 -30.69
CA TYR A 29 18.99 16.64 -29.99
C TYR A 29 18.99 16.88 -28.48
N PRO A 30 18.58 15.88 -27.67
CA PRO A 30 18.59 16.02 -26.23
C PRO A 30 20.04 16.12 -25.72
N PHE A 31 20.26 16.98 -24.73
CA PHE A 31 21.51 17.12 -24.00
C PHE A 31 21.24 17.14 -22.50
N LEU A 32 22.26 16.73 -21.75
CA LEU A 32 22.34 16.78 -20.30
C LEU A 32 23.36 17.84 -19.89
N THR A 33 23.06 18.63 -18.86
CA THR A 33 24.04 19.47 -18.15
C THR A 33 24.29 18.97 -16.74
N LEU A 34 25.56 18.92 -16.32
CA LEU A 34 25.94 18.53 -14.97
C LEU A 34 26.88 19.56 -14.34
N PRO A 35 26.67 19.92 -13.07
CA PRO A 35 27.65 20.68 -12.31
C PRO A 35 28.90 19.83 -12.05
N ASN A 36 30.08 20.41 -12.12
CA ASN A 36 31.34 19.69 -11.94
C ASN A 36 31.46 18.96 -10.59
N GLY A 37 30.73 19.42 -9.56
CA GLY A 37 30.72 18.84 -8.22
C GLY A 37 30.00 17.51 -8.09
N VAL A 38 29.13 17.13 -9.03
CA VAL A 38 28.35 15.87 -8.96
C VAL A 38 28.89 14.79 -9.90
N LEU A 39 29.98 15.05 -10.63
CA LEU A 39 30.52 14.12 -11.61
C LEU A 39 31.01 12.80 -11.01
N SER A 40 31.32 12.77 -9.71
CA SER A 40 31.68 11.54 -8.98
C SER A 40 30.48 10.85 -8.33
N ASP A 41 29.28 11.44 -8.36
CA ASP A 41 28.07 10.84 -7.83
C ASP A 41 27.43 9.95 -8.91
N TRP A 42 27.66 8.65 -8.79
CA TRP A 42 27.20 7.67 -9.77
C TRP A 42 25.67 7.64 -9.89
N LEU A 43 24.95 7.66 -8.76
CA LEU A 43 23.50 7.57 -8.76
C LEU A 43 22.89 8.80 -9.43
N ASN A 44 23.37 9.99 -9.07
CA ASN A 44 22.99 11.23 -9.72
C ASN A 44 23.24 11.15 -11.24
N ASN A 45 24.45 10.76 -11.65
CA ASN A 45 24.77 10.69 -13.09
C ASN A 45 23.90 9.67 -13.84
N ALA A 46 23.60 8.53 -13.24
CA ALA A 46 22.77 7.50 -13.86
C ALA A 46 21.31 7.96 -13.99
N HIS A 47 20.74 8.56 -12.93
CA HIS A 47 19.41 9.16 -12.91
C HIS A 47 19.28 10.22 -14.02
N GLU A 48 20.20 11.17 -14.03
CA GLU A 48 20.20 12.28 -14.99
C GLU A 48 20.44 11.83 -16.44
N THR A 49 21.20 10.75 -16.62
CA THR A 49 21.38 10.12 -17.94
C THR A 49 20.10 9.44 -18.41
N PHE A 50 19.33 8.84 -17.50
CA PHE A 50 18.06 8.20 -17.86
C PHE A 50 17.05 9.20 -18.41
N HIS A 51 17.00 10.40 -17.83
CA HIS A 51 16.18 11.50 -18.36
C HIS A 51 16.46 11.84 -19.83
N ILE A 52 17.65 11.57 -20.37
CA ILE A 52 17.93 11.78 -21.80
C ILE A 52 17.13 10.82 -22.69
N PHE A 53 16.95 9.58 -22.23
CA PHE A 53 16.11 8.61 -22.92
C PHE A 53 14.62 8.99 -22.80
N GLN A 54 14.22 9.50 -21.64
CA GLN A 54 12.84 9.97 -21.42
C GLN A 54 12.51 11.25 -22.18
N TYR A 55 13.47 12.15 -22.41
CA TYR A 55 13.21 13.50 -22.93
C TYR A 55 12.40 13.53 -24.23
N ASN A 56 12.79 12.69 -25.20
CA ASN A 56 12.06 12.56 -26.47
C ASN A 56 10.87 11.58 -26.39
N ALA A 57 10.81 10.80 -25.31
CA ALA A 57 9.79 9.79 -25.08
C ALA A 57 8.56 10.36 -24.38
N ASN A 58 8.71 11.35 -23.48
CA ASN A 58 7.60 11.97 -22.73
C ASN A 58 6.54 12.66 -23.60
N ALA A 59 6.81 12.79 -24.90
CA ALA A 59 5.82 13.09 -25.94
C ALA A 59 6.26 12.35 -27.22
N PRO A 60 5.85 11.08 -27.40
CA PRO A 60 4.42 10.71 -27.35
C PRO A 60 3.95 9.81 -26.19
N GLY A 61 4.79 9.39 -25.25
CA GLY A 61 4.41 8.56 -24.10
C GLY A 61 3.87 9.36 -22.91
N PHE A 62 4.35 9.03 -21.71
CA PHE A 62 3.87 9.63 -20.46
C PHE A 62 4.35 11.08 -20.30
N ALA A 63 3.40 12.00 -20.08
CA ALA A 63 3.71 13.41 -19.89
C ALA A 63 4.42 13.64 -18.54
N TYR A 64 5.35 14.59 -18.50
CA TYR A 64 5.92 15.07 -17.24
C TYR A 64 5.00 16.15 -16.62
N SER A 65 3.81 15.73 -16.22
CA SER A 65 2.78 16.60 -15.63
C SER A 65 1.70 15.79 -14.92
N GLY A 66 1.03 16.39 -13.94
CA GLY A 66 -0.12 15.79 -13.23
C GLY A 66 0.16 14.39 -12.69
N ASP A 67 -0.80 13.47 -12.87
CA ASP A 67 -0.76 12.10 -12.35
C ASP A 67 0.24 11.17 -13.04
N SER A 68 0.90 11.61 -14.12
CA SER A 68 1.97 10.86 -14.77
C SER A 68 3.37 11.39 -14.41
N GLN A 69 3.48 12.55 -13.76
CA GLN A 69 4.77 13.19 -13.44
C GLN A 69 5.66 12.30 -12.57
N TRP A 70 5.07 11.62 -11.58
CA TRP A 70 5.81 10.77 -10.63
C TRP A 70 6.69 9.75 -11.33
N TYR A 71 6.19 9.20 -12.44
CA TYR A 71 6.79 8.08 -13.13
C TYR A 71 8.14 8.44 -13.77
N ILE A 72 8.29 9.70 -14.18
CA ILE A 72 9.52 10.18 -14.81
C ILE A 72 10.68 10.18 -13.80
N GLU A 73 10.43 10.69 -12.60
CA GLU A 73 11.43 10.70 -11.52
C GLU A 73 11.65 9.31 -10.93
N ALA A 74 10.57 8.58 -10.66
CA ALA A 74 10.64 7.23 -10.10
C ALA A 74 11.43 6.27 -10.99
N SER A 75 11.18 6.28 -12.31
CA SER A 75 11.88 5.39 -13.24
C SER A 75 13.35 5.81 -13.45
N ALA A 76 13.69 7.09 -13.34
CA ALA A 76 15.09 7.54 -13.35
C ALA A 76 15.84 7.08 -12.09
N ASN A 77 15.22 7.20 -10.91
CA ASN A 77 15.77 6.66 -9.66
C ASN A 77 15.88 5.13 -9.68
N TRP A 78 14.87 4.42 -10.18
CA TRP A 78 14.90 2.96 -10.35
C TRP A 78 16.07 2.54 -11.23
N PHE A 79 16.26 3.21 -12.38
CA PHE A 79 17.39 2.93 -13.26
C PHE A 79 18.72 3.17 -12.54
N ALA A 80 18.88 4.30 -11.84
CA ALA A 80 20.08 4.63 -11.09
C ALA A 80 20.39 3.59 -10.00
N ALA A 81 19.39 3.21 -9.22
CA ALA A 81 19.49 2.19 -8.18
C ALA A 81 19.98 0.87 -8.77
N LYS A 82 19.43 0.43 -9.90
CA LYS A 82 19.87 -0.80 -10.57
C LYS A 82 21.31 -0.73 -11.07
N GLN A 83 21.77 0.43 -11.54
CA GLN A 83 23.16 0.60 -11.95
C GLN A 83 24.15 0.55 -10.77
N ASN A 84 23.69 0.79 -9.54
CA ASN A 84 24.53 0.72 -8.35
C ASN A 84 23.74 0.28 -7.10
N ILE A 85 23.25 -0.96 -7.15
CA ILE A 85 22.34 -1.52 -6.13
C ILE A 85 22.98 -1.66 -4.76
N THR A 86 24.31 -1.65 -4.68
CA THR A 86 25.04 -1.73 -3.41
C THR A 86 25.22 -0.37 -2.74
N ALA A 87 24.80 0.73 -3.38
CA ALA A 87 24.88 2.03 -2.74
C ALA A 87 23.81 2.15 -1.65
N ASP A 88 24.22 2.57 -0.45
CA ASP A 88 23.32 2.78 0.69
C ASP A 88 22.19 3.77 0.35
N ARG A 89 22.45 4.69 -0.57
CA ARG A 89 21.51 5.72 -1.05
C ARG A 89 20.76 5.35 -2.34
N ALA A 90 20.72 4.07 -2.72
CA ALA A 90 20.05 3.65 -3.95
C ALA A 90 18.52 3.93 -3.94
N PHE A 91 17.91 3.87 -2.76
CA PHE A 91 16.47 4.08 -2.56
C PHE A 91 16.19 5.09 -1.45
N VAL A 92 16.95 6.20 -1.44
CA VAL A 92 16.68 7.33 -0.55
C VAL A 92 15.20 7.72 -0.62
N GLU A 93 14.71 8.34 0.46
CA GLU A 93 13.34 8.84 0.60
C GLU A 93 12.28 7.73 0.78
N ALA A 94 12.63 6.45 0.63
CA ALA A 94 11.68 5.33 0.73
C ALA A 94 10.98 5.19 2.08
N GLU A 95 11.56 5.74 3.16
CA GLU A 95 10.88 5.81 4.47
C GLU A 95 9.55 6.59 4.38
N SER A 96 9.45 7.57 3.47
CA SER A 96 8.21 8.32 3.25
C SER A 96 7.03 7.44 2.80
N LEU A 97 7.28 6.30 2.15
CA LEU A 97 6.23 5.42 1.63
C LEU A 97 5.55 4.59 2.73
N VAL A 98 6.28 4.22 3.79
CA VAL A 98 5.70 3.53 4.96
C VAL A 98 5.16 4.49 5.99
N ARG A 99 5.67 5.73 6.03
CA ARG A 99 5.24 6.79 6.97
C ARG A 99 4.02 7.57 6.47
N LEU A 100 3.75 7.57 5.17
CA LEU A 100 2.58 8.21 4.56
C LEU A 100 1.81 7.22 3.65
N PRO A 101 1.49 6.01 4.13
CA PRO A 101 0.99 4.96 3.25
C PRO A 101 -0.42 5.24 2.74
N HIS A 102 -1.19 6.10 3.43
CA HIS A 102 -2.59 6.42 3.11
C HIS A 102 -2.75 7.29 1.85
N ILE A 103 -1.72 8.05 1.47
CA ILE A 103 -1.75 8.99 0.33
C ILE A 103 -1.69 8.22 -0.99
N PRO A 104 -2.17 8.77 -2.11
CA PRO A 104 -2.15 8.04 -3.38
C PRO A 104 -0.72 7.84 -3.85
N LEU A 105 -0.48 6.66 -4.42
CA LEU A 105 0.84 6.28 -4.94
C LEU A 105 1.45 7.34 -5.85
N TRP A 106 0.67 7.97 -6.73
CA TRP A 106 1.18 8.90 -7.74
C TRP A 106 1.21 10.37 -7.29
N LEU A 107 1.32 10.64 -6.00
CA LEU A 107 1.53 12.01 -5.51
C LEU A 107 2.83 12.59 -6.12
N SER A 108 2.70 13.75 -6.77
CA SER A 108 3.76 14.47 -7.47
C SER A 108 3.66 15.98 -7.20
N TYR A 109 4.55 16.77 -7.79
CA TYR A 109 4.53 18.22 -7.63
C TYR A 109 3.31 18.87 -8.30
N ASP A 110 2.93 18.40 -9.47
CA ASP A 110 1.91 19.01 -10.31
C ASP A 110 0.48 18.69 -9.84
N ASN A 111 0.27 17.54 -9.20
CA ASN A 111 -1.02 17.12 -8.66
C ASN A 111 -1.13 17.32 -7.14
N PHE A 112 -0.20 18.08 -6.54
CA PHE A 112 -0.13 18.27 -5.10
C PHE A 112 -1.39 18.98 -4.56
N PRO A 113 -2.20 18.34 -3.69
CA PRO A 113 -3.42 18.94 -3.17
C PRO A 113 -3.13 20.17 -2.31
N SER A 114 -3.93 21.21 -2.45
CA SER A 114 -3.78 22.43 -1.62
C SER A 114 -4.05 22.20 -0.13
N SER A 115 -4.74 21.09 0.19
CA SER A 115 -5.05 20.63 1.55
C SER A 115 -3.88 19.91 2.23
N TYR A 116 -2.91 19.41 1.46
CA TYR A 116 -1.78 18.66 2.01
C TYR A 116 -0.72 19.58 2.60
N PRO A 117 -0.05 19.19 3.71
CA PRO A 117 1.06 19.95 4.25
C PRO A 117 2.22 19.97 3.26
N SER A 118 2.76 21.16 2.99
CA SER A 118 3.95 21.33 2.15
C SER A 118 5.23 21.00 2.92
N ASN A 119 5.55 19.71 3.05
CA ASN A 119 6.73 19.22 3.76
C ASN A 119 7.57 18.29 2.89
N TRP A 120 8.78 17.98 3.36
CA TRP A 120 9.75 17.18 2.61
C TRP A 120 9.18 15.81 2.25
N GLN A 121 8.60 15.09 3.21
CA GLN A 121 8.18 13.69 3.01
C GLN A 121 7.08 13.52 1.95
N ARG A 122 6.21 14.52 1.75
CA ARG A 122 5.19 14.48 0.69
C ARG A 122 5.76 14.84 -0.68
N TYR A 123 6.76 15.74 -0.74
CA TYR A 123 7.40 16.13 -2.00
C TYR A 123 8.30 15.03 -2.58
N VAL A 124 8.98 14.29 -1.72
CA VAL A 124 9.89 13.22 -2.14
C VAL A 124 9.17 11.92 -2.50
N HIS A 125 7.86 11.83 -2.24
CA HIS A 125 7.07 10.62 -2.49
C HIS A 125 7.26 10.07 -3.92
N GLN A 126 7.22 10.95 -4.93
CA GLN A 126 7.43 10.55 -6.33
C GLN A 126 8.79 9.89 -6.61
N TYR A 127 9.85 10.31 -5.93
CA TYR A 127 11.20 9.80 -6.11
C TYR A 127 11.37 8.45 -5.42
N ALA A 128 10.75 8.30 -4.25
CA ALA A 128 10.74 7.10 -3.44
C ALA A 128 10.10 5.90 -4.17
N LEU A 129 9.13 6.16 -5.07
CA LEU A 129 8.43 5.12 -5.86
C LEU A 129 9.33 4.31 -6.79
N ALA A 130 10.58 4.72 -6.96
CA ALA A 130 11.61 3.85 -7.52
C ALA A 130 11.67 2.48 -6.83
N LEU A 131 11.37 2.42 -5.54
CA LEU A 131 11.37 1.18 -4.77
C LEU A 131 10.18 0.27 -5.12
N LEU A 132 9.02 0.83 -5.49
CA LEU A 132 7.92 0.04 -6.04
C LEU A 132 8.33 -0.58 -7.39
N LEU A 133 8.90 0.23 -8.28
CA LEU A 133 9.35 -0.24 -9.59
C LEU A 133 10.44 -1.32 -9.45
N TYR A 134 11.32 -1.17 -8.47
CA TYR A 134 12.35 -2.16 -8.14
C TYR A 134 11.74 -3.47 -7.64
N TYR A 135 10.79 -3.40 -6.70
CA TYR A 135 10.08 -4.58 -6.21
C TYR A 135 9.38 -5.32 -7.36
N PHE A 136 8.69 -4.58 -8.23
CA PHE A 136 8.04 -5.18 -9.40
C PHE A 136 9.03 -5.93 -10.30
N THR A 137 10.20 -5.34 -10.59
CA THR A 137 11.14 -5.98 -11.53
C THR A 137 11.99 -7.08 -10.90
N GLU A 138 12.50 -6.87 -9.69
CA GLU A 138 13.46 -7.80 -9.07
C GLU A 138 12.81 -8.86 -8.20
N GLU A 139 11.73 -8.52 -7.48
CA GLU A 139 11.08 -9.45 -6.53
C GLU A 139 9.87 -10.14 -7.17
N ALA A 140 9.00 -9.38 -7.84
CA ALA A 140 7.82 -9.94 -8.51
C ALA A 140 8.13 -10.51 -9.91
N GLY A 141 9.32 -10.24 -10.46
CA GLY A 141 9.76 -10.78 -11.75
C GLY A 141 9.05 -10.18 -12.97
N ILE A 142 8.49 -8.98 -12.84
CA ILE A 142 7.89 -8.23 -13.96
C ILE A 142 9.01 -7.80 -14.92
N SER A 143 8.76 -7.91 -16.22
CA SER A 143 9.72 -7.47 -17.23
C SER A 143 9.97 -5.96 -17.14
N GLU A 144 11.24 -5.56 -17.05
CA GLU A 144 11.69 -4.17 -17.08
C GLU A 144 11.26 -3.42 -18.35
N ASP A 145 11.00 -4.14 -19.44
CA ASP A 145 10.50 -3.57 -20.68
C ASP A 145 9.14 -2.89 -20.47
N ILE A 146 8.34 -3.32 -19.49
CA ILE A 146 7.09 -2.66 -19.14
C ILE A 146 7.37 -1.23 -18.65
N ILE A 147 8.43 -1.01 -17.88
CA ILE A 147 8.76 0.33 -17.35
C ILE A 147 9.12 1.29 -18.48
N THR A 148 9.93 0.80 -19.43
CA THR A 148 10.51 1.67 -20.47
C THR A 148 9.63 1.78 -21.71
N SER A 149 8.92 0.72 -22.11
CA SER A 149 8.15 0.69 -23.37
C SER A 149 6.98 1.68 -23.36
N GLY A 150 6.36 1.90 -22.20
CA GLY A 150 5.24 2.84 -22.07
C GLY A 150 5.61 4.25 -22.55
N MET A 151 6.84 4.70 -22.26
CA MET A 151 7.37 5.99 -22.69
C MET A 151 7.48 6.13 -24.22
N TYR A 152 7.59 5.04 -24.97
CA TYR A 152 7.72 5.07 -26.43
C TYR A 152 6.47 4.58 -27.17
N SER A 153 5.45 4.13 -26.43
CA SER A 153 4.29 3.42 -26.99
C SER A 153 3.27 4.33 -27.66
N GLY A 154 3.26 5.63 -27.34
CA GLY A 154 2.20 6.55 -27.77
C GLY A 154 0.86 6.28 -27.08
N THR A 155 0.87 5.64 -25.91
CA THR A 155 -0.34 5.38 -25.11
C THR A 155 -0.98 6.67 -24.59
N GLU A 156 -2.30 6.66 -24.43
CA GLU A 156 -3.07 7.71 -23.75
C GLU A 156 -3.34 7.36 -22.27
N GLU A 157 -2.94 6.17 -21.83
CA GLU A 157 -3.09 5.69 -20.46
C GLU A 157 -2.12 6.42 -19.50
N MET A 158 -2.52 6.52 -18.23
CA MET A 158 -1.57 6.90 -17.17
C MET A 158 -0.56 5.77 -16.93
N PRO A 159 0.67 6.04 -16.44
CA PRO A 159 1.67 5.01 -16.20
C PRO A 159 1.17 3.83 -15.35
N GLN A 160 0.44 4.14 -14.28
CA GLN A 160 -0.19 3.16 -13.39
C GLN A 160 -1.28 2.33 -14.10
N GLU A 161 -2.08 2.93 -14.98
CA GLU A 161 -3.09 2.23 -15.78
C GLU A 161 -2.44 1.31 -16.81
N TYR A 162 -1.44 1.82 -17.53
CA TYR A 162 -0.66 1.08 -18.51
C TYR A 162 -0.03 -0.17 -17.87
N MET A 163 0.61 -0.02 -16.71
CA MET A 163 1.19 -1.16 -15.99
C MET A 163 0.11 -2.12 -15.50
N PHE A 164 -1.01 -1.63 -14.95
CA PHE A 164 -2.14 -2.45 -14.53
C PHE A 164 -2.70 -3.30 -15.68
N ASN A 165 -2.84 -2.70 -16.87
CA ASN A 165 -3.37 -3.37 -18.06
C ASN A 165 -2.40 -4.41 -18.64
N LEU A 166 -1.10 -4.15 -18.62
CA LEU A 166 -0.09 -5.09 -19.12
C LEU A 166 0.21 -6.25 -18.18
N ILE A 167 0.27 -5.97 -16.87
CA ILE A 167 0.50 -7.00 -15.84
C ILE A 167 -0.78 -7.81 -15.63
N GLY A 168 -1.93 -7.17 -15.76
CA GLY A 168 -3.24 -7.75 -15.50
C GLY A 168 -3.71 -7.42 -14.08
N ALA A 169 -5.01 -7.11 -13.97
CA ALA A 169 -5.61 -6.59 -12.75
C ALA A 169 -5.34 -7.42 -11.49
N SER A 170 -5.45 -8.76 -11.59
CA SER A 170 -5.24 -9.67 -10.47
C SER A 170 -3.80 -9.64 -9.98
N ASP A 171 -2.85 -9.78 -10.90
CA ASP A 171 -1.43 -9.87 -10.57
C ASP A 171 -0.92 -8.51 -10.08
N TYR A 172 -1.33 -7.40 -10.70
CA TYR A 172 -0.95 -6.06 -10.27
C TYR A 172 -1.40 -5.75 -8.84
N ARG A 173 -2.66 -6.09 -8.50
CA ARG A 173 -3.18 -5.94 -7.12
C ARG A 173 -2.41 -6.81 -6.13
N GLN A 174 -2.12 -8.06 -6.49
CA GLN A 174 -1.35 -8.96 -5.64
C GLN A 174 0.06 -8.41 -5.38
N TYR A 175 0.77 -7.97 -6.43
CA TYR A 175 2.11 -7.40 -6.28
C TYR A 175 2.11 -6.10 -5.47
N PHE A 176 1.06 -5.28 -5.58
CA PHE A 176 0.94 -4.06 -4.79
C PHE A 176 0.80 -4.36 -3.28
N ILE A 177 -0.09 -5.28 -2.90
CA ILE A 177 -0.25 -5.63 -1.47
C ILE A 177 0.95 -6.41 -0.92
N ASP A 178 1.61 -7.22 -1.75
CA ASP A 178 2.87 -7.88 -1.37
C ASP A 178 3.96 -6.83 -1.13
N TRP A 179 4.13 -5.88 -2.04
CA TRP A 179 5.05 -4.75 -1.88
C TRP A 179 4.76 -3.97 -0.59
N ALA A 180 3.51 -3.57 -0.34
CA ALA A 180 3.14 -2.84 0.88
C ALA A 180 3.52 -3.62 2.16
N ALA A 181 3.40 -4.95 2.14
CA ALA A 181 3.81 -5.77 3.28
C ALA A 181 5.33 -5.90 3.43
N HIS A 182 6.06 -6.09 2.35
CA HIS A 182 7.51 -6.14 2.39
C HIS A 182 8.14 -4.80 2.80
N MET A 183 7.52 -3.69 2.39
CA MET A 183 7.84 -2.34 2.88
C MET A 183 7.62 -2.25 4.40
N THR A 184 6.43 -2.64 4.87
CA THR A 184 6.07 -2.65 6.30
C THR A 184 6.96 -3.57 7.14
N ASN A 185 7.48 -4.65 6.55
CA ASN A 185 8.44 -5.55 7.20
C ASN A 185 9.88 -4.99 7.19
N ASN A 186 10.04 -3.67 7.33
CA ASN A 186 11.32 -2.98 7.32
C ASN A 186 12.11 -3.22 6.02
N PHE A 187 11.43 -3.09 4.87
CA PHE A 187 12.02 -3.20 3.54
C PHE A 187 12.88 -4.46 3.37
N ASP A 188 12.35 -5.63 3.73
CA ASP A 188 13.09 -6.90 3.79
C ASP A 188 13.61 -7.45 2.45
N PHE A 189 13.48 -6.67 1.38
CA PHE A 189 13.97 -6.91 0.02
C PHE A 189 15.08 -5.95 -0.42
N ILE A 190 15.49 -4.99 0.43
CA ILE A 190 16.70 -4.19 0.24
C ILE A 190 17.71 -4.46 1.37
N SER A 191 18.92 -3.92 1.24
CA SER A 191 19.93 -4.15 2.28
C SER A 191 19.57 -3.40 3.57
N ALA A 192 19.99 -3.96 4.71
CA ALA A 192 19.80 -3.30 6.01
C ALA A 192 20.47 -1.91 6.06
N ASP A 193 21.59 -1.71 5.34
CA ASP A 193 22.29 -0.43 5.26
C ASP A 193 21.48 0.60 4.46
N GLN A 194 20.76 0.16 3.42
CA GLN A 194 19.83 1.01 2.67
C GLN A 194 18.62 1.40 3.52
N ALA A 195 17.98 0.43 4.18
CA ALA A 195 16.88 0.71 5.09
C ALA A 195 17.31 1.68 6.22
N ALA A 196 18.49 1.48 6.81
CA ALA A 196 19.04 2.38 7.82
C ALA A 196 19.32 3.79 7.28
N THR A 197 19.76 3.91 6.01
CA THR A 197 19.97 5.20 5.35
C THR A 197 18.66 5.95 5.16
N ASN A 198 17.60 5.26 4.75
CA ASN A 198 16.26 5.84 4.59
C ASN A 198 15.70 6.36 5.91
N LEU A 199 15.82 5.58 6.98
CA LEU A 199 15.43 6.00 8.33
C LEU A 199 16.25 7.21 8.82
N ASN A 200 17.55 7.24 8.55
CA ASN A 200 18.40 8.38 8.89
C ASN A 200 17.95 9.66 8.16
N GLU A 201 17.56 9.54 6.90
CA GLU A 201 17.07 10.67 6.11
C GLU A 201 15.74 11.21 6.67
N TRP A 202 14.78 10.32 6.95
CA TRP A 202 13.54 10.68 7.62
C TRP A 202 13.80 11.46 8.92
N ASN A 203 14.66 10.93 9.79
CA ASN A 203 15.01 11.57 11.05
C ASN A 203 15.68 12.96 10.89
N ASN A 204 16.26 13.25 9.73
CA ASN A 204 16.93 14.52 9.46
C ASN A 204 15.99 15.58 8.86
N TYR A 205 15.03 15.17 8.02
CA TYR A 205 14.27 16.10 7.18
C TYR A 205 12.75 16.07 7.37
N ALA A 206 12.19 14.95 7.84
CA ALA A 206 10.75 14.81 7.94
C ALA A 206 10.15 15.66 9.05
N ASP A 207 8.93 16.14 8.82
CA ASP A 207 8.11 16.72 9.89
C ASP A 207 7.46 15.57 10.70
N PRO A 208 7.80 15.39 11.99
CA PRO A 208 7.24 14.30 12.80
C PRO A 208 5.74 14.47 13.11
N LEU A 209 5.15 15.64 12.83
CA LEU A 209 3.69 15.83 12.97
C LEU A 209 2.89 15.24 11.81
N ASP A 210 3.57 14.84 10.73
CA ASP A 210 2.97 14.18 9.57
C ASP A 210 3.63 12.81 9.38
N ASP A 211 3.66 12.04 10.46
CA ASP A 211 4.00 10.61 10.51
C ASP A 211 2.73 9.81 10.74
N ASN A 212 2.36 9.00 9.74
CA ASN A 212 1.15 8.21 9.70
C ASN A 212 1.49 6.73 9.45
N GLU A 213 2.64 6.25 9.97
CA GLU A 213 3.07 4.85 9.79
C GLU A 213 2.01 3.85 10.25
N TYR A 214 1.32 4.17 11.36
CA TYR A 214 0.28 3.32 11.91
C TYR A 214 -0.96 4.14 12.29
N ILE A 215 -2.13 3.71 11.81
CA ILE A 215 -3.43 4.30 12.21
C ILE A 215 -3.85 3.83 13.61
N ALA A 216 -3.28 2.73 14.11
CA ALA A 216 -3.49 2.23 15.46
C ALA A 216 -2.35 1.32 15.91
N VAL A 217 -2.08 1.33 17.22
CA VAL A 217 -1.14 0.42 17.88
C VAL A 217 -1.83 -0.23 19.08
N TYR A 218 -1.93 -1.56 19.07
CA TYR A 218 -2.54 -2.34 20.15
C TYR A 218 -1.50 -3.14 20.92
N ASN A 219 -1.73 -3.33 22.23
CA ASN A 219 -0.84 -4.11 23.10
C ASN A 219 -1.59 -5.32 23.64
N ASP A 220 -1.27 -6.49 23.10
CA ASP A 220 -1.89 -7.76 23.47
C ASP A 220 -3.43 -7.81 23.32
N GLU A 221 -4.03 -6.86 22.61
CA GLU A 221 -5.46 -6.62 22.51
C GLU A 221 -5.93 -6.40 21.05
N GLY A 222 -7.23 -6.33 20.87
CA GLY A 222 -7.87 -6.03 19.59
C GLY A 222 -8.45 -4.62 19.53
N SER A 223 -9.26 -4.33 18.52
CA SER A 223 -9.78 -2.98 18.24
C SER A 223 -11.03 -2.57 19.05
N ASP A 224 -11.48 -3.40 19.99
CA ASP A 224 -12.74 -3.22 20.77
C ASP A 224 -13.98 -2.94 19.89
N GLY A 225 -14.10 -3.70 18.79
CA GLY A 225 -15.19 -3.58 17.83
C GLY A 225 -14.74 -3.02 16.49
N TRP A 226 -15.70 -2.52 15.70
CA TRP A 226 -15.42 -1.91 14.41
C TRP A 226 -14.82 -0.51 14.60
N PHE A 227 -13.75 -0.25 13.86
CA PHE A 227 -12.98 0.98 13.87
C PHE A 227 -12.83 1.50 12.43
N SER A 228 -12.98 2.81 12.24
CA SER A 228 -12.65 3.50 10.99
C SER A 228 -11.47 4.43 11.22
N PRO A 229 -10.52 4.51 10.27
CA PRO A 229 -9.50 5.57 10.28
C PRO A 229 -10.14 6.96 10.29
N GLU A 230 -9.40 7.95 10.78
CA GLU A 230 -9.80 9.35 10.64
C GLU A 230 -9.81 9.78 9.16
N GLU A 231 -10.46 10.90 8.86
CA GLU A 231 -10.67 11.32 7.46
C GLU A 231 -9.36 11.65 6.73
N ASP A 232 -8.35 12.17 7.44
CA ASP A 232 -7.02 12.48 6.94
C ASP A 232 -6.09 11.26 6.87
N GLU A 233 -6.42 10.19 7.60
CA GLU A 233 -5.72 8.90 7.57
C GLU A 233 -6.42 7.86 6.69
N THR A 234 -7.58 8.18 6.10
CA THR A 234 -8.31 7.28 5.21
C THR A 234 -7.55 7.07 3.91
N THR A 235 -7.51 5.83 3.42
CA THR A 235 -6.81 5.49 2.18
C THR A 235 -7.35 6.24 0.97
N ASN A 236 -6.45 6.69 0.09
CA ASN A 236 -6.74 7.08 -1.28
C ASN A 236 -6.78 5.85 -2.23
N ALA A 237 -6.84 6.11 -3.54
CA ALA A 237 -6.66 5.06 -4.54
C ALA A 237 -5.19 4.60 -4.59
N TRP A 238 -4.97 3.30 -4.68
CA TRP A 238 -3.65 2.68 -4.70
C TRP A 238 -2.79 3.12 -3.52
N SER A 239 -3.35 2.96 -2.32
CA SER A 239 -2.70 3.29 -1.07
C SER A 239 -3.05 2.27 -0.01
N PHE A 240 -2.42 2.36 1.15
CA PHE A 240 -2.65 1.41 2.23
C PHE A 240 -2.56 2.05 3.61
N ASN A 241 -3.07 1.33 4.60
CA ASN A 241 -2.89 1.67 6.00
C ASN A 241 -2.38 0.47 6.76
N THR A 242 -1.67 0.73 7.85
CA THR A 242 -1.08 -0.30 8.69
C THR A 242 -1.53 -0.14 10.14
N VAL A 243 -1.87 -1.26 10.77
CA VAL A 243 -2.12 -1.36 12.19
C VAL A 243 -1.07 -2.26 12.81
N LYS A 244 -0.49 -1.82 13.93
CA LYS A 244 0.52 -2.58 14.66
C LYS A 244 -0.07 -3.24 15.89
N ILE A 245 0.28 -4.49 16.12
CA ILE A 245 -0.07 -5.21 17.35
C ILE A 245 1.22 -5.72 17.98
N LEU A 246 1.47 -5.32 19.23
CA LEU A 246 2.52 -5.91 20.05
C LEU A 246 1.95 -7.12 20.77
N ASN A 247 2.61 -8.27 20.62
CA ASN A 247 2.13 -9.52 21.16
C ASN A 247 3.18 -10.15 22.08
N SER A 248 2.73 -10.60 23.27
CA SER A 248 3.58 -11.24 24.27
C SER A 248 3.03 -12.57 24.78
N ASN A 249 1.86 -13.01 24.28
CA ASN A 249 1.18 -14.20 24.75
C ASN A 249 0.59 -15.02 23.59
N ALA A 250 0.45 -16.32 23.81
CA ALA A 250 -0.26 -17.18 22.87
C ALA A 250 -1.76 -16.84 22.84
N LYS A 251 -2.29 -16.50 21.67
CA LYS A 251 -3.70 -16.15 21.46
C LYS A 251 -4.10 -16.25 20.00
N THR A 252 -5.39 -16.18 19.74
CA THR A 252 -5.94 -16.14 18.40
C THR A 252 -6.38 -14.71 18.08
N TYR A 253 -5.80 -14.12 17.03
CA TYR A 253 -6.26 -12.85 16.48
C TYR A 253 -7.14 -13.13 15.25
N THR A 254 -8.31 -12.48 15.19
CA THR A 254 -9.15 -12.46 13.99
C THR A 254 -9.19 -11.05 13.42
N PHE A 255 -8.72 -10.91 12.18
CA PHE A 255 -8.66 -9.68 11.41
C PHE A 255 -9.81 -9.65 10.41
N GLU A 256 -10.54 -8.53 10.36
CA GLU A 256 -11.69 -8.36 9.50
C GLU A 256 -11.64 -6.97 8.84
N ILE A 257 -12.03 -6.91 7.56
CA ILE A 257 -12.21 -5.67 6.79
C ILE A 257 -13.64 -5.60 6.31
N ASN A 258 -14.21 -4.40 6.35
CA ASN A 258 -15.48 -4.04 5.74
C ASN A 258 -15.32 -2.71 4.98
N GLY A 259 -15.01 -2.80 3.68
CA GLY A 259 -14.83 -1.64 2.81
C GLY A 259 -16.15 -0.91 2.51
N GLY A 260 -16.09 0.42 2.42
CA GLY A 260 -17.17 1.21 1.83
C GLY A 260 -17.30 0.88 0.33
N PRO A 261 -18.52 0.83 -0.24
CA PRO A 261 -18.73 0.35 -1.60
C PRO A 261 -18.18 1.29 -2.68
N SER A 262 -17.95 2.57 -2.33
CA SER A 262 -17.50 3.58 -3.28
C SER A 262 -16.58 4.59 -2.61
N GLY A 263 -15.68 5.18 -3.40
CA GLY A 263 -14.88 6.32 -2.98
C GLY A 263 -15.71 7.60 -2.80
N SER A 264 -15.08 8.65 -2.27
CA SER A 264 -15.70 9.95 -1.99
C SER A 264 -16.28 10.65 -3.23
N TYR A 265 -15.88 10.24 -4.44
CA TYR A 265 -16.39 10.76 -5.71
C TYR A 265 -17.24 9.73 -6.49
N GLY A 266 -17.51 8.57 -5.89
CA GLY A 266 -18.47 7.59 -6.39
C GLY A 266 -17.89 6.47 -7.26
N ASP A 267 -16.57 6.40 -7.44
CA ASP A 267 -15.93 5.25 -8.10
C ASP A 267 -16.00 4.01 -7.22
N ASP A 268 -16.08 2.83 -7.86
CA ASP A 268 -16.15 1.55 -7.16
C ASP A 268 -14.87 1.31 -6.34
N ALA A 269 -15.04 0.82 -5.11
CA ALA A 269 -13.93 0.49 -4.23
C ALA A 269 -13.46 -0.96 -4.43
N TYR A 270 -12.18 -1.19 -4.15
CA TYR A 270 -11.61 -2.53 -4.10
C TYR A 270 -10.59 -2.59 -2.97
N PHE A 271 -10.78 -3.51 -2.02
CA PHE A 271 -9.93 -3.68 -0.86
C PHE A 271 -9.32 -5.08 -0.82
N GLN A 272 -8.10 -5.15 -0.29
CA GLN A 272 -7.50 -6.42 0.15
C GLN A 272 -6.79 -6.20 1.48
N GLY A 273 -6.68 -7.28 2.26
CA GLY A 273 -5.95 -7.27 3.51
C GLY A 273 -4.82 -8.29 3.52
N LYS A 274 -3.76 -7.97 4.27
CA LYS A 274 -2.64 -8.86 4.53
C LYS A 274 -2.16 -8.69 5.96
N VAL A 275 -1.72 -9.79 6.58
CA VAL A 275 -1.15 -9.81 7.93
C VAL A 275 0.29 -10.29 7.88
N ILE A 276 1.17 -9.55 8.53
CA ILE A 276 2.56 -9.95 8.78
C ILE A 276 2.65 -10.41 10.23
N VAL A 277 3.34 -11.51 10.46
CA VAL A 277 3.67 -12.00 11.81
C VAL A 277 5.19 -12.09 11.93
N GLN A 278 5.77 -11.25 12.79
CA GLN A 278 7.21 -11.25 13.07
C GLN A 278 7.51 -12.15 14.27
N ASN A 279 8.20 -13.24 14.00
CA ASN A 279 8.67 -14.20 15.00
C ASN A 279 10.11 -13.92 15.40
N SER A 280 10.39 -13.96 16.71
CA SER A 280 11.72 -13.72 17.27
C SER A 280 12.78 -14.75 16.87
N ASN A 281 12.36 -15.95 16.45
CA ASN A 281 13.25 -17.07 16.08
C ASN A 281 13.28 -17.34 14.57
N ASP A 282 12.13 -17.23 13.91
CA ASP A 282 11.95 -17.74 12.54
C ASP A 282 11.79 -16.63 11.46
N GLY A 283 11.82 -15.34 11.86
CA GLY A 283 11.63 -14.21 10.95
C GLY A 283 10.16 -13.88 10.71
N ALA A 284 9.84 -13.27 9.56
CA ALA A 284 8.49 -12.83 9.24
C ALA A 284 7.72 -13.86 8.38
N SER A 285 6.43 -13.99 8.63
CA SER A 285 5.47 -14.73 7.80
C SER A 285 4.36 -13.81 7.31
N PHE A 286 3.84 -14.07 6.10
CA PHE A 286 2.86 -13.23 5.42
C PHE A 286 1.60 -14.03 5.13
N TYR A 287 0.43 -13.45 5.43
CA TYR A 287 -0.86 -14.12 5.31
C TYR A 287 -1.87 -13.21 4.63
N ASP A 288 -2.45 -13.67 3.52
CA ASP A 288 -3.54 -12.96 2.86
C ASP A 288 -4.85 -13.13 3.63
N LEU A 289 -5.66 -12.08 3.64
CA LEU A 289 -7.05 -12.22 4.09
C LEU A 289 -7.86 -13.03 3.08
N ASN A 290 -8.77 -13.86 3.58
CA ASN A 290 -9.74 -14.55 2.73
C ASN A 290 -10.85 -13.57 2.35
N MET A 291 -10.69 -12.91 1.21
CA MET A 291 -11.69 -11.98 0.68
C MET A 291 -12.92 -12.75 0.19
N THR A 292 -14.10 -12.30 0.59
CA THR A 292 -15.41 -12.87 0.18
C THR A 292 -16.00 -12.12 -1.01
N ASN A 293 -15.61 -10.86 -1.18
CA ASN A 293 -15.92 -9.97 -2.28
C ASN A 293 -14.84 -8.86 -2.31
N ASP A 294 -15.04 -7.84 -3.14
CA ASP A 294 -14.08 -6.74 -3.33
C ASP A 294 -13.98 -5.79 -2.11
N LEU A 295 -14.80 -5.98 -1.06
CA LEU A 295 -14.91 -5.09 0.09
C LEU A 295 -14.67 -5.78 1.43
N GLU A 296 -15.05 -7.05 1.56
CA GLU A 296 -15.12 -7.77 2.83
C GLU A 296 -14.21 -9.00 2.84
N GLY A 297 -13.43 -9.17 3.91
CA GLY A 297 -12.58 -10.34 4.10
C GLY A 297 -12.19 -10.57 5.55
N SER A 298 -11.74 -11.79 5.85
CA SER A 298 -11.26 -12.12 7.19
C SER A 298 -10.13 -13.14 7.22
N LEU A 299 -9.38 -13.13 8.32
CA LEU A 299 -8.32 -14.09 8.64
C LEU A 299 -8.24 -14.30 10.14
N SER A 300 -8.17 -15.55 10.59
CA SER A 300 -7.87 -15.90 11.98
C SER A 300 -6.51 -16.58 12.05
N LEU A 301 -5.65 -16.13 12.97
CA LEU A 301 -4.31 -16.66 13.19
C LEU A 301 -4.10 -16.99 14.67
N ASP A 302 -3.69 -18.22 14.93
CA ASP A 302 -3.14 -18.60 16.22
C ASP A 302 -1.68 -18.15 16.27
N VAL A 303 -1.35 -17.34 17.27
CA VAL A 303 0.01 -16.88 17.51
C VAL A 303 0.53 -17.38 18.84
N SER A 304 1.85 -17.44 18.95
CA SER A 304 2.61 -17.81 20.14
C SER A 304 3.18 -16.59 20.86
N ASP A 305 3.86 -16.81 21.98
CA ASP A 305 4.63 -15.78 22.68
C ASP A 305 5.94 -15.39 21.94
N GLN A 306 6.32 -16.14 20.90
CA GLN A 306 7.46 -15.83 20.03
C GLN A 306 7.07 -14.95 18.84
N ASP A 307 5.78 -14.88 18.51
CA ASP A 307 5.25 -13.99 17.49
C ASP A 307 5.09 -12.59 18.11
N THR A 308 6.15 -11.80 18.06
CA THR A 308 6.32 -10.59 18.86
C THR A 308 5.53 -9.38 18.34
N THR A 309 5.37 -9.28 17.02
CA THR A 309 4.71 -8.15 16.38
C THR A 309 3.87 -8.64 15.22
N LEU A 310 2.65 -8.14 15.11
CA LEU A 310 1.82 -8.33 13.94
C LEU A 310 1.56 -6.99 13.27
N TYR A 311 1.51 -6.99 11.95
CA TYR A 311 1.05 -5.85 11.16
C TYR A 311 -0.16 -6.25 10.34
N PHE A 312 -1.25 -5.51 10.48
CA PHE A 312 -2.44 -5.68 9.64
C PHE A 312 -2.49 -4.55 8.63
N ILE A 313 -2.37 -4.91 7.36
CA ILE A 313 -2.28 -4.00 6.23
C ILE A 313 -3.58 -4.07 5.44
N ILE A 314 -4.12 -2.90 5.13
CA ILE A 314 -5.37 -2.75 4.39
C ILE A 314 -5.08 -1.88 3.18
N CYS A 315 -5.16 -2.45 1.98
CA CYS A 315 -4.90 -1.76 0.71
C CYS A 315 -6.21 -1.37 0.02
N SER A 316 -6.29 -0.15 -0.48
CA SER A 316 -7.31 0.33 -1.42
C SER A 316 -6.73 0.32 -2.83
N MET A 317 -7.27 -0.51 -3.72
CA MET A 317 -6.77 -0.73 -5.09
C MET A 317 -7.87 -0.68 -6.16
N PRO A 318 -8.67 0.41 -6.20
CA PRO A 318 -9.74 0.59 -7.17
C PRO A 318 -9.20 0.77 -8.59
N GLU A 319 -10.06 0.64 -9.60
CA GLU A 319 -9.70 0.96 -11.00
C GLU A 319 -9.76 2.48 -11.26
N VAL A 320 -9.09 3.23 -10.38
CA VAL A 320 -8.90 4.67 -10.47
C VAL A 320 -7.41 4.91 -10.67
N PHE A 321 -7.05 5.46 -11.82
CA PHE A 321 -5.66 5.67 -12.23
C PHE A 321 -5.34 7.13 -12.52
N GLN A 322 -6.33 8.00 -12.45
CA GLN A 322 -6.20 9.43 -12.60
C GLN A 322 -7.21 10.10 -11.67
N ASP A 323 -6.82 11.20 -11.05
CA ASP A 323 -7.69 11.98 -10.19
C ASP A 323 -7.80 13.42 -10.69
N ASN A 324 -8.90 13.70 -11.38
CA ASN A 324 -9.20 15.04 -11.89
C ASN A 324 -10.02 15.88 -10.91
N ASN A 325 -10.17 15.42 -9.65
CA ASN A 325 -10.93 16.12 -8.63
C ASN A 325 -10.11 17.23 -7.96
N GLY A 326 -10.76 18.06 -7.14
CA GLY A 326 -10.09 19.15 -6.41
C GLY A 326 -9.12 18.66 -5.31
N ASP A 327 -9.34 17.44 -4.83
CA ASP A 327 -8.51 16.70 -3.87
C ASP A 327 -8.62 15.21 -4.25
N PHE A 328 -7.63 14.40 -3.85
CA PHE A 328 -7.64 12.97 -4.13
C PHE A 328 -8.84 12.24 -3.50
N GLN A 329 -9.41 11.30 -4.24
CA GLN A 329 -10.51 10.46 -3.82
C GLN A 329 -10.11 9.56 -2.66
N LYS A 330 -10.95 9.54 -1.62
CA LYS A 330 -10.78 8.72 -0.42
C LYS A 330 -11.68 7.49 -0.49
N PHE A 331 -11.21 6.36 0.02
CA PHE A 331 -11.87 5.06 0.03
C PHE A 331 -12.05 4.62 1.49
N PRO A 332 -13.19 4.96 2.12
CA PRO A 332 -13.42 4.67 3.53
C PRO A 332 -13.63 3.17 3.76
N TYR A 333 -13.22 2.69 4.93
CA TYR A 333 -13.46 1.31 5.38
C TYR A 333 -13.63 1.27 6.91
N GLU A 334 -14.16 0.14 7.39
CA GLU A 334 -14.10 -0.27 8.78
C GLU A 334 -13.23 -1.51 8.90
N MET A 335 -12.54 -1.64 10.02
CA MET A 335 -11.79 -2.85 10.36
C MET A 335 -12.12 -3.33 11.77
N LYS A 336 -11.87 -4.60 12.03
CA LYS A 336 -12.02 -5.18 13.36
C LYS A 336 -10.94 -6.22 13.62
N ILE A 337 -10.33 -6.12 14.80
CA ILE A 337 -9.38 -7.10 15.33
C ILE A 337 -10.00 -7.67 16.61
N SER A 338 -10.34 -8.96 16.59
CA SER A 338 -10.86 -9.68 17.76
C SER A 338 -9.77 -10.57 18.35
N VAL A 339 -9.78 -10.73 19.67
CA VAL A 339 -8.79 -11.54 20.40
C VAL A 339 -9.49 -12.58 21.25
N ASP A 340 -9.14 -13.85 21.02
CA ASP A 340 -9.55 -14.97 21.86
C ASP A 340 -8.30 -15.59 22.50
N ASN A 341 -8.36 -15.95 23.78
CA ASN A 341 -7.20 -16.57 24.46
C ASN A 341 -6.97 -17.99 23.89
N ALA A 342 -5.77 -18.27 23.38
CA ALA A 342 -5.41 -19.61 22.86
C ALA A 342 -5.28 -20.67 23.97
N THR A 343 -5.56 -20.31 25.22
CA THR A 343 -5.73 -21.20 26.36
C THR A 343 -7.20 -21.52 26.65
N GLU A 344 -8.00 -21.74 25.62
CA GLU A 344 -8.84 -22.92 25.65
C GLU A 344 -8.14 -23.98 24.81
N ILE A 345 -7.48 -24.93 25.51
CA ILE A 345 -7.33 -26.26 24.95
C ILE A 345 -8.69 -26.58 24.36
N ALA A 346 -8.75 -26.81 23.06
CA ALA A 346 -9.84 -27.55 22.46
C ALA A 346 -9.92 -28.87 23.24
N GLU A 347 -10.70 -28.90 24.33
CA GLU A 347 -11.60 -30.01 24.54
C GLU A 347 -12.26 -30.13 23.19
N ILE A 348 -11.77 -31.12 22.44
CA ILE A 348 -12.35 -31.69 21.25
C ILE A 348 -13.81 -31.25 21.25
N GLU A 349 -14.18 -30.26 20.42
CA GLU A 349 -15.54 -30.17 19.92
C GLU A 349 -15.71 -31.44 19.10
N SER A 350 -15.85 -32.55 19.83
CA SER A 350 -16.79 -33.57 19.51
C SER A 350 -18.02 -32.79 19.11
N SER A 351 -18.51 -33.09 17.93
CA SER A 351 -19.87 -32.78 17.54
C SER A 351 -20.80 -33.19 18.67
N LEU A 352 -21.02 -32.31 19.66
CA LEU A 352 -22.19 -32.32 20.49
C LEU A 352 -23.26 -31.79 19.55
N SER A 353 -23.84 -32.71 18.81
CA SER A 353 -25.12 -32.52 18.16
C SER A 353 -26.07 -32.02 19.24
N ARG A 354 -26.26 -30.69 19.33
CA ARG A 354 -27.21 -30.10 20.28
C ARG A 354 -28.56 -30.75 20.03
N GLN A 355 -29.07 -31.45 21.03
CA GLN A 355 -30.29 -32.22 20.85
C GLN A 355 -31.48 -31.28 21.05
N GLU A 356 -32.33 -31.16 20.03
CA GLU A 356 -33.60 -30.46 20.18
C GLU A 356 -34.47 -31.19 21.23
N ILE A 357 -34.82 -30.50 22.32
CA ILE A 357 -35.69 -31.03 23.38
C ILE A 357 -37.13 -30.52 23.28
N ALA A 358 -37.35 -29.34 22.69
CA ALA A 358 -38.67 -28.79 22.47
C ALA A 358 -38.68 -27.66 21.43
N ARG A 359 -39.87 -27.35 20.91
CA ARG A 359 -40.14 -26.15 20.11
C ARG A 359 -41.31 -25.39 20.71
N TYR A 360 -41.26 -24.06 20.64
CA TYR A 360 -42.30 -23.18 21.15
C TYR A 360 -42.75 -22.17 20.09
N ASN A 361 -44.01 -21.78 20.09
CA ASN A 361 -44.45 -20.60 19.34
C ASN A 361 -44.12 -19.32 20.12
N ILE A 362 -44.38 -18.16 19.51
CA ILE A 362 -44.17 -16.84 20.14
C ILE A 362 -44.99 -16.61 21.42
N MET A 363 -46.03 -17.41 21.65
CA MET A 363 -46.86 -17.38 22.85
C MET A 363 -46.34 -18.32 23.95
N GLY A 364 -45.18 -18.96 23.77
CA GLY A 364 -44.57 -19.88 24.73
C GLY A 364 -45.24 -21.26 24.80
N GLN A 365 -46.07 -21.61 23.82
CA GLN A 365 -46.74 -22.92 23.78
C GLN A 365 -45.88 -23.93 23.04
N LYS A 366 -45.73 -25.15 23.59
CA LYS A 366 -44.98 -26.23 22.93
C LYS A 366 -45.66 -26.66 21.63
N ILE A 367 -44.92 -26.78 20.54
CA ILE A 367 -45.41 -27.09 19.18
C ILE A 367 -44.62 -28.22 18.51
N ASP A 368 -45.19 -28.84 17.48
CA ASP A 368 -44.49 -29.81 16.62
C ASP A 368 -43.62 -29.11 15.57
N LYS A 369 -42.54 -29.76 15.12
CA LYS A 369 -41.60 -29.22 14.12
C LYS A 369 -42.27 -28.81 12.80
N ASN A 370 -43.37 -29.46 12.43
CA ASN A 370 -44.09 -29.18 11.19
C ASN A 370 -45.11 -28.03 11.31
N THR A 371 -45.25 -27.42 12.48
CA THR A 371 -46.19 -26.31 12.72
C THR A 371 -45.76 -25.08 11.90
N ALA A 372 -46.63 -24.54 11.05
CA ALA A 372 -46.30 -23.35 10.27
C ALA A 372 -46.02 -22.13 11.18
N GLY A 373 -45.08 -21.28 10.78
CA GLY A 373 -44.78 -20.00 11.43
C GLY A 373 -43.45 -19.97 12.17
N LEU A 374 -43.27 -18.91 12.98
CA LEU A 374 -42.07 -18.71 13.79
C LEU A 374 -42.06 -19.66 14.98
N GLN A 375 -40.95 -20.37 15.15
CA GLN A 375 -40.73 -21.35 16.20
C GLN A 375 -39.42 -21.02 16.95
N ILE A 376 -39.40 -21.28 18.25
CA ILE A 376 -38.23 -21.17 19.11
C ILE A 376 -37.85 -22.59 19.52
N ILE A 377 -36.73 -23.09 19.00
CA ILE A 377 -36.14 -24.38 19.38
C ILE A 377 -35.41 -24.20 20.70
N LEU A 378 -35.65 -25.07 21.66
CA LEU A 378 -34.90 -25.20 22.90
C LEU A 378 -34.00 -26.44 22.79
N PHE A 379 -32.73 -26.27 23.09
CA PHE A 379 -31.74 -27.34 23.13
C PHE A 379 -31.49 -27.82 24.55
N ASP A 380 -30.93 -29.02 24.68
CA ASP A 380 -30.55 -29.66 25.94
C ASP A 380 -29.52 -28.86 26.76
N ASP A 381 -28.71 -28.02 26.11
CA ASP A 381 -27.79 -27.07 26.74
C ASP A 381 -28.47 -25.79 27.27
N GLY A 382 -29.79 -25.64 27.11
CA GLY A 382 -30.56 -24.49 27.55
C GLY A 382 -30.55 -23.29 26.58
N THR A 383 -29.82 -23.37 25.47
CA THR A 383 -29.82 -22.34 24.42
C THR A 383 -31.10 -22.40 23.59
N THR A 384 -31.41 -21.29 22.90
CA THR A 384 -32.58 -21.22 22.00
C THR A 384 -32.23 -20.72 20.60
N LYS A 385 -32.95 -21.22 19.58
CA LYS A 385 -32.82 -20.78 18.19
C LYS A 385 -34.18 -20.46 17.58
N LYS A 386 -34.33 -19.31 16.93
CA LYS A 386 -35.53 -18.94 16.18
C LYS A 386 -35.45 -19.52 14.77
N VAL A 387 -36.49 -20.21 14.34
CA VAL A 387 -36.63 -20.74 12.97
C VAL A 387 -38.03 -20.43 12.44
N PHE A 388 -38.14 -20.25 11.12
CA PHE A 388 -39.44 -20.10 10.47
C PHE A 388 -39.72 -21.31 9.60
N SER A 389 -40.83 -22.01 9.87
CA SER A 389 -41.24 -23.18 9.10
C SER A 389 -42.41 -22.82 8.20
N LYS A 390 -42.25 -22.98 6.88
CA LYS A 390 -43.38 -22.93 5.94
C LYS A 390 -44.17 -24.22 6.11
N GLY A 391 -45.40 -24.14 6.59
CA GLY A 391 -46.27 -25.32 6.71
C GLY A 391 -46.42 -26.03 5.37
N ILE A 392 -46.36 -27.36 5.40
CA ILE A 392 -46.74 -28.19 4.25
C ILE A 392 -48.27 -28.33 4.34
N PHE A 393 -48.99 -27.83 3.34
CA PHE A 393 -50.42 -28.04 3.18
C PHE A 393 -50.71 -29.43 2.61
#